data_AF-A0A165WRB0-F1
#
_entry.id   AF-A0A165WRB0-F1
#
_cell.length_a   1.000
_cell.length_b   1.000
_cell.length_c   1.000
_cell.angle_alpha   90.00
_cell.angle_beta   90.00
_cell.angle_gamma   90.00
#
_symmetry.space_group_name_H-M   'P 1'
#
loop_
_entity.id
_entity.type
_entity.pdbx_description
1 polymer ?
#
loop_
_entity_poly.entity_id
_entity_poly.type
_entity_poly.pdbx_seq_one_letter_code
_entity_poly.pdbx_strand_id
1 'polypeptide(L)'
;MLTAKLQSLHRLLTGAPFEWTRDNVYPRFSLSGISLAHELKHSKNFEKATLADISRVITLAQRDVLSIENDLDTLREARNAYLRCRSCQKFMKLPLFVDGCKHAFCRPCLVQYLREQRAQYPAAIRHRCPADGCPELMREPPREIPAFTVLSKAIWVVTRMDRERDVNRGEWCPETASAFSLAALFKP
;
A
#
# COMPACT_ATOMS: atom_id res chain seq x y z
N MET A 1 -1.19 -2.67 11.99
CA MET A 1 -2.22 -3.69 11.73
C MET A 1 -1.72 -4.75 10.74
N LEU A 2 -1.28 -4.37 9.53
CA LEU A 2 -0.74 -5.30 8.52
C LEU A 2 0.43 -6.17 9.01
N THR A 3 1.38 -5.60 9.76
CA THR A 3 2.53 -6.33 10.31
C THR A 3 2.11 -7.49 11.23
N ALA A 4 1.07 -7.31 12.04
CA ALA A 4 0.56 -8.36 12.92
C ALA A 4 -0.12 -9.48 12.12
N LYS A 5 -0.83 -9.14 11.03
CA LYS A 5 -1.43 -10.10 10.10
C LYS A 5 -0.36 -10.91 9.37
N LEU A 6 0.69 -10.25 8.87
CA LEU A 6 1.84 -10.92 8.24
C LEU A 6 2.58 -11.84 9.21
N GLN A 7 2.75 -11.42 10.47
CA GLN A 7 3.34 -12.27 11.51
C GLN A 7 2.42 -13.44 11.91
N SER A 8 1.09 -13.26 11.86
CA SER A 8 0.12 -14.34 12.05
C SER A 8 0.27 -15.39 10.95
N LEU A 9 0.19 -14.95 9.68
CA LEU A 9 0.34 -15.81 8.52
C LEU A 9 1.70 -16.52 8.51
N HIS A 10 2.79 -15.79 8.79
CA HIS A 10 4.12 -16.38 8.92
C HIS A 10 4.17 -17.45 10.00
N ARG A 11 3.57 -17.20 11.18
CA ARG A 11 3.48 -18.20 12.25
C ARG A 11 2.65 -19.42 11.84
N LEU A 12 1.58 -19.25 11.08
CA LEU A 12 0.78 -20.36 10.54
C LEU A 12 1.57 -21.19 9.51
N LEU A 13 2.41 -20.56 8.71
CA LEU A 13 3.17 -21.21 7.64
C LEU A 13 4.51 -21.80 8.09
N THR A 14 5.14 -21.24 9.13
CA THR A 14 6.51 -21.60 9.57
C THR A 14 6.57 -22.13 11.00
N GLY A 15 5.50 -21.96 11.78
CA GLY A 15 5.41 -22.57 13.09
C GLY A 15 5.46 -24.09 12.97
N ALA A 16 6.07 -24.76 13.97
CA ALA A 16 6.06 -26.22 14.04
C ALA A 16 4.61 -26.69 13.84
N PRO A 17 4.34 -27.55 12.84
CA PRO A 17 2.99 -27.97 12.56
C PRO A 17 2.51 -28.73 13.80
N PHE A 18 1.54 -28.12 14.49
CA PHE A 18 0.82 -28.69 15.64
C PHE A 18 1.64 -28.78 16.93
N GLU A 19 1.33 -27.94 17.93
CA GLU A 19 1.73 -28.22 19.31
C GLU A 19 1.20 -29.59 19.78
N TRP A 20 0.10 -30.08 19.18
CA TRP A 20 -0.47 -31.41 19.44
C TRP A 20 0.36 -32.60 18.90
N THR A 21 1.27 -32.42 17.94
CA THR A 21 2.18 -33.51 17.51
C THR A 21 3.39 -33.64 18.43
N ARG A 22 3.68 -32.61 19.24
CA ARG A 22 4.85 -32.59 20.11
C ARG A 22 4.66 -33.46 21.36
N ASP A 23 3.43 -33.53 21.87
CA ASP A 23 3.08 -34.38 23.01
C ASP A 23 2.57 -35.78 22.59
N ASN A 24 2.12 -35.94 21.34
CA ASN A 24 1.81 -37.25 20.77
C ASN A 24 3.05 -37.85 20.12
N VAL A 25 4.02 -38.23 20.96
CA VAL A 25 5.07 -39.17 20.59
C VAL A 25 4.38 -40.35 19.91
N TYR A 26 4.67 -40.59 18.63
CA TYR A 26 4.24 -41.79 17.91
C TYR A 26 4.36 -42.98 18.86
N PRO A 27 3.27 -43.69 19.19
CA PRO A 27 3.40 -44.86 20.04
C PRO A 27 4.40 -45.79 19.35
N ARG A 28 5.57 -45.97 19.95
CA ARG A 28 6.53 -46.95 19.47
C ARG A 28 5.79 -48.27 19.48
N PHE A 29 5.57 -48.85 18.30
CA PHE A 29 4.91 -50.13 18.12
C PHE A 29 5.61 -51.16 19.00
N SER A 30 5.02 -51.45 20.16
CA SER A 30 5.41 -52.56 21.00
C SER A 30 4.65 -53.77 20.49
N LEU A 31 5.35 -54.80 20.03
CA LEU A 31 4.81 -56.05 19.49
C LEU A 31 4.05 -56.90 20.54
N SER A 32 3.59 -56.31 21.65
CA SER A 32 2.94 -57.00 22.76
C SER A 32 1.42 -56.97 22.64
N GLY A 33 0.85 -57.89 21.85
CA GLY A 33 -0.50 -58.44 22.06
C GLY A 33 -1.73 -57.50 22.02
N ILE A 34 -1.58 -56.25 21.60
CA ILE A 34 -2.72 -55.32 21.44
C ILE A 34 -3.53 -55.74 20.20
N SER A 35 -4.87 -55.69 20.31
CA SER A 35 -5.78 -55.98 19.20
C SER A 35 -5.55 -55.02 18.04
N LEU A 36 -5.17 -55.53 16.86
CA LEU A 36 -5.00 -54.79 15.59
C LEU A 36 -6.17 -53.84 15.28
N ALA A 37 -7.39 -54.21 15.69
CA ALA A 37 -8.58 -53.39 15.50
C ALA A 37 -8.55 -52.09 16.32
N HIS A 38 -7.98 -52.13 17.52
CA HIS A 38 -7.81 -50.95 18.38
C HIS A 38 -6.78 -49.98 17.79
N GLU A 39 -5.66 -50.50 17.28
CA GLU A 39 -4.62 -49.69 16.62
C GLU A 39 -5.15 -48.99 15.36
N LEU A 40 -5.88 -49.72 14.51
CA LEU A 40 -6.48 -49.14 13.30
C LEU A 40 -7.49 -48.03 13.65
N LYS A 41 -8.30 -48.22 14.69
CA LYS A 41 -9.25 -47.21 15.16
C LYS A 41 -8.53 -45.96 15.66
N HIS A 42 -7.44 -46.14 16.42
CA HIS A 42 -6.63 -45.03 16.89
C HIS A 42 -5.99 -44.26 15.73
N SER A 43 -5.42 -44.97 14.74
CA SER A 43 -4.85 -44.36 13.52
C SER A 43 -5.88 -43.51 12.77
N LYS A 44 -7.08 -44.05 12.54
CA LYS A 44 -8.16 -43.32 11.86
C LYS A 44 -8.60 -42.07 12.63
N ASN A 45 -8.68 -42.15 13.95
CA ASN A 45 -9.03 -41.00 14.78
C ASN A 45 -7.94 -39.92 14.71
N PHE A 46 -6.67 -40.32 14.73
CA PHE A 46 -5.53 -39.41 14.59
C PHE A 46 -5.50 -38.73 13.22
N GLU A 47 -5.70 -39.48 12.14
CA GLU A 47 -5.81 -38.93 10.79
C GLU A 47 -6.97 -37.93 10.68
N LYS A 48 -8.14 -38.27 11.22
CA LYS A 48 -9.31 -37.38 11.23
C LYS A 48 -9.05 -36.09 12.01
N ALA A 49 -8.39 -36.17 13.17
CA ALA A 49 -8.01 -35.01 13.96
C ALA A 49 -7.00 -34.13 13.20
N THR A 50 -5.98 -34.76 12.61
CA THR A 50 -4.96 -34.07 11.80
C THR A 50 -5.58 -33.34 10.62
N LEU A 51 -6.50 -33.99 9.89
CA LEU A 51 -7.22 -33.36 8.77
C LEU A 51 -8.10 -32.18 9.22
N ALA A 52 -8.77 -32.31 10.36
CA ALA A 52 -9.57 -31.23 10.93
C ALA A 52 -8.69 -30.02 11.31
N ASP A 53 -7.52 -30.26 11.90
CA ASP A 53 -6.58 -29.20 12.24
C ASP A 53 -5.96 -28.54 11.00
N ILE A 54 -5.58 -29.31 9.98
CA ILE A 54 -5.12 -28.77 8.68
C ILE A 54 -6.22 -27.89 8.07
N SER A 55 -7.46 -28.37 8.04
CA SER A 55 -8.59 -27.61 7.51
C SER A 55 -8.78 -26.28 8.26
N ARG A 56 -8.68 -26.30 9.60
CA ARG A 56 -8.73 -25.09 10.43
C ARG A 56 -7.62 -24.10 10.09
N VAL A 57 -6.38 -24.57 9.96
CA VAL A 57 -5.23 -23.71 9.59
C VAL A 57 -5.42 -23.09 8.21
N ILE A 58 -5.89 -23.86 7.23
CA ILE A 58 -6.20 -23.36 5.87
C ILE A 58 -7.25 -22.26 5.93
N THR A 59 -8.36 -22.46 6.66
CA THR A 59 -9.41 -21.45 6.79
C THR A 59 -8.89 -20.16 7.45
N LEU A 60 -8.05 -20.28 8.48
CA LEU A 60 -7.42 -19.11 9.12
C LEU A 60 -6.48 -18.38 8.17
N ALA A 61 -5.65 -19.11 7.43
CA ALA A 61 -4.75 -18.53 6.44
C ALA A 61 -5.52 -17.81 5.31
N GLN A 62 -6.60 -18.42 4.80
CA GLN A 62 -7.47 -17.81 3.78
C GLN A 62 -8.07 -16.49 4.27
N ARG A 63 -8.58 -16.46 5.50
CA ARG A 63 -9.11 -15.25 6.13
C ARG A 63 -8.04 -14.17 6.25
N ASP A 64 -6.84 -14.53 6.70
CA ASP A 64 -5.74 -13.59 6.88
C ASP A 64 -5.26 -13.02 5.53
N VAL A 65 -5.21 -13.85 4.46
CA VAL A 65 -4.90 -13.42 3.09
C VAL A 65 -5.91 -12.41 2.57
N LEU A 66 -7.21 -12.72 2.65
CA LEU A 66 -8.28 -11.79 2.24
C LEU A 66 -8.20 -10.46 3.01
N SER A 67 -7.88 -10.54 4.30
CA SER A 67 -7.72 -9.36 5.14
C SER A 67 -6.50 -8.50 4.76
N ILE A 68 -5.43 -9.13 4.28
CA ILE A 68 -4.24 -8.44 3.77
C ILE A 68 -4.55 -7.78 2.43
N GLU A 69 -5.27 -8.46 1.53
CA GLU A 69 -5.68 -7.90 0.23
C GLU A 69 -6.51 -6.62 0.41
N ASN A 70 -7.50 -6.63 1.32
CA ASN A 70 -8.29 -5.44 1.65
C ASN A 70 -7.44 -4.27 2.20
N ASP A 71 -6.46 -4.57 3.07
CA ASP A 71 -5.54 -3.56 3.60
C ASP A 71 -4.68 -2.98 2.45
N LEU A 72 -4.24 -3.81 1.52
CA LEU A 72 -3.43 -3.38 0.36
C LEU A 72 -4.24 -2.48 -0.58
N ASP A 73 -5.51 -2.77 -0.81
CA ASP A 73 -6.38 -1.92 -1.61
C ASP A 73 -6.60 -0.56 -0.95
N THR A 74 -6.83 -0.53 0.36
CA THR A 74 -6.91 0.72 1.14
C THR A 74 -5.62 1.54 1.02
N LEU A 75 -4.45 0.89 1.08
CA LEU A 75 -3.17 1.55 0.90
C LEU A 75 -2.97 2.06 -0.53
N ARG A 76 -3.42 1.32 -1.55
CA ARG A 76 -3.38 1.74 -2.96
C ARG A 76 -4.24 2.97 -3.19
N GLU A 77 -5.44 3.01 -2.62
CA GLU A 77 -6.34 4.15 -2.67
C GLU A 77 -5.73 5.38 -1.99
N ALA A 78 -5.22 5.23 -0.77
CA ALA A 78 -4.56 6.32 -0.05
C ALA A 78 -3.34 6.85 -0.84
N ARG A 79 -2.50 5.95 -1.35
CA ARG A 79 -1.36 6.29 -2.21
C ARG A 79 -1.84 7.08 -3.43
N ASN A 80 -2.87 6.62 -4.12
CA ASN A 80 -3.39 7.30 -5.31
C ASN A 80 -3.99 8.68 -4.96
N ALA A 81 -4.68 8.79 -3.82
CA ALA A 81 -5.32 10.02 -3.39
C ALA A 81 -4.32 11.14 -3.08
N TYR A 82 -3.18 10.80 -2.44
CA TYR A 82 -2.19 11.78 -1.97
C TYR A 82 -0.98 11.93 -2.89
N LEU A 83 -0.62 10.89 -3.65
CA LEU A 83 0.64 10.86 -4.39
C LEU A 83 0.48 10.87 -5.91
N ARG A 84 -0.75 10.82 -6.45
CA ARG A 84 -0.99 11.08 -7.87
C ARG A 84 -1.33 12.54 -8.11
N CYS A 85 -0.70 13.11 -9.13
CA CYS A 85 -1.02 14.45 -9.61
C CYS A 85 -2.45 14.43 -10.17
N ARG A 86 -3.30 15.33 -9.69
CA ARG A 86 -4.69 15.42 -10.21
C ARG A 86 -4.77 15.89 -11.67
N SER A 87 -3.74 16.56 -12.17
CA SER A 87 -3.68 17.02 -13.56
C SER A 87 -3.20 15.93 -14.52
N CYS A 88 -2.04 15.31 -14.29
CA CYS A 88 -1.47 14.33 -15.23
C CYS A 88 -1.63 12.86 -14.83
N GLN A 89 -2.27 12.57 -13.68
CA GLN A 89 -2.55 11.23 -13.15
C GLN A 89 -1.30 10.37 -12.85
N LYS A 90 -0.10 10.95 -12.89
CA LYS A 90 1.18 10.30 -12.58
C LYS A 90 1.58 10.47 -11.12
N PHE A 91 2.38 9.54 -10.60
CA PHE A 91 2.94 9.61 -9.26
C PHE A 91 3.96 10.72 -9.11
N MET A 92 3.96 11.35 -7.95
CA MET A 92 4.76 12.54 -7.66
C MET A 92 5.84 12.19 -6.64
N LYS A 93 7.10 12.49 -6.96
CA LYS A 93 8.18 12.41 -5.97
C LYS A 93 8.08 13.52 -4.92
N LEU A 94 7.65 14.70 -5.33
CA LEU A 94 7.45 15.88 -4.48
C LEU A 94 6.01 16.39 -4.68
N PRO A 95 5.03 15.89 -3.90
CA PRO A 95 3.64 16.32 -4.00
C PRO A 95 3.47 17.73 -3.44
N LEU A 96 2.85 18.62 -4.21
CA LEU A 96 2.51 19.99 -3.78
C LEU A 96 1.02 20.07 -3.47
N PHE A 97 0.70 20.43 -2.23
CA PHE A 97 -0.67 20.51 -1.74
C PHE A 97 -1.18 21.95 -1.81
N VAL A 98 -2.39 22.09 -2.35
CA VAL A 98 -3.12 23.35 -2.39
C VAL A 98 -3.75 23.61 -1.03
N ASP A 99 -3.54 24.79 -0.46
CA ASP A 99 -4.16 25.15 0.82
C ASP A 99 -5.70 25.19 0.71
N GLY A 100 -6.39 24.75 1.76
CA GLY A 100 -7.86 24.65 1.78
C GLY A 100 -8.46 23.43 1.05
N CYS A 101 -7.69 22.67 0.26
CA CYS A 101 -8.16 21.39 -0.29
C CYS A 101 -7.13 20.25 -0.12
N LYS A 102 -7.58 19.00 -0.30
CA LYS A 102 -6.72 17.81 -0.17
C LYS A 102 -6.05 17.39 -1.48
N HIS A 103 -6.03 18.26 -2.48
CA HIS A 103 -5.50 17.94 -3.81
C HIS A 103 -4.00 18.20 -3.90
N ALA A 104 -3.30 17.26 -4.52
CA ALA A 104 -1.86 17.33 -4.75
C ALA A 104 -1.54 17.38 -6.25
N PHE A 105 -0.53 18.17 -6.59
CA PHE A 105 -0.07 18.39 -7.96
C PHE A 105 1.43 18.29 -8.06
N CYS A 106 1.91 17.86 -9.23
CA CYS A 106 3.33 17.91 -9.52
C CYS A 106 3.69 19.35 -9.92
N ARG A 107 4.92 19.74 -9.61
CA ARG A 107 5.43 21.07 -9.94
C ARG A 107 5.24 21.46 -11.41
N PRO A 108 5.52 20.60 -12.41
CA PRO A 108 5.32 20.95 -13.82
C PRO A 108 3.87 21.34 -14.15
N CYS A 109 2.91 20.49 -13.77
CA CYS A 109 1.49 20.72 -14.04
C CYS A 109 1.00 21.98 -13.34
N LEU A 110 1.40 22.19 -12.09
CA LEU A 110 0.97 23.36 -11.33
C LEU A 110 1.54 24.67 -11.91
N VAL A 111 2.82 24.70 -12.28
CA VAL A 111 3.45 25.87 -12.91
C VAL A 111 2.77 26.19 -14.24
N GLN A 112 2.51 25.17 -15.06
CA GLN A 112 1.85 25.34 -16.35
C GLN A 112 0.44 25.93 -16.15
N TYR A 113 -0.36 25.34 -15.26
CA TYR A 113 -1.69 25.82 -14.95
C TYR A 113 -1.70 27.27 -14.47
N LEU A 114 -0.82 27.62 -13.53
CA LEU A 114 -0.74 28.99 -13.00
C LEU A 114 -0.36 30.02 -14.07
N ARG A 115 0.51 29.65 -15.02
CA ARG A 115 0.85 30.50 -16.16
C ARG A 115 -0.34 30.75 -17.07
N GLU A 116 -1.09 29.70 -17.39
CA GLU A 116 -2.31 29.78 -18.20
C GLU A 116 -3.37 30.64 -17.51
N GLN A 117 -3.57 30.43 -16.20
CA GLN A 117 -4.47 31.24 -15.38
C GLN A 117 -4.10 32.72 -15.37
N ARG A 118 -2.81 33.06 -15.19
CA ARG A 118 -2.36 34.46 -15.20
C ARG A 118 -2.47 35.10 -16.59
N ALA A 119 -2.22 34.33 -17.65
CA ALA A 119 -2.41 34.82 -19.02
C ALA A 119 -3.88 35.11 -19.33
N GLN A 120 -4.79 34.27 -18.82
CA GLN A 120 -6.24 34.44 -19.02
C GLN A 120 -6.84 35.52 -18.11
N TYR A 121 -6.35 35.65 -16.87
CA TYR A 121 -6.88 36.56 -15.84
C TYR A 121 -5.76 37.33 -15.14
N PRO A 122 -5.11 38.31 -15.81
CA PRO A 122 -3.95 39.01 -15.26
C PRO A 122 -4.24 39.82 -14.00
N ALA A 123 -5.50 40.25 -13.79
CA ALA A 123 -5.93 40.99 -12.60
C ALA A 123 -6.41 40.09 -11.43
N ALA A 124 -6.41 38.76 -11.61
CA ALA A 124 -6.89 37.86 -10.57
C ALA A 124 -5.87 37.74 -9.42
N ILE A 125 -6.29 38.12 -8.22
CA ILE A 125 -5.48 38.00 -6.98
C ILE A 125 -5.48 36.55 -6.46
N ARG A 126 -6.43 35.72 -6.91
CA ARG A 126 -6.61 34.33 -6.46
C ARG A 126 -6.78 33.40 -7.66
N HIS A 127 -6.15 32.24 -7.57
CA HIS A 127 -6.26 31.19 -8.59
C HIS A 127 -7.16 30.07 -8.09
N ARG A 128 -7.91 29.42 -9.00
CA ARG A 128 -8.71 28.25 -8.64
C ARG A 128 -7.82 27.02 -8.46
N CYS A 129 -8.24 26.07 -7.64
CA CYS A 129 -7.61 24.75 -7.62
C CYS A 129 -7.70 24.10 -9.03
N PRO A 130 -6.61 23.51 -9.56
CA PRO A 130 -6.65 22.84 -10.85
C PRO A 130 -7.43 21.51 -10.86
N ALA A 131 -7.92 21.03 -9.72
CA ALA A 131 -8.69 19.79 -9.65
C ALA A 131 -10.13 20.03 -10.14
N ASP A 132 -10.60 19.14 -11.02
CA ASP A 132 -11.94 19.22 -11.58
C ASP A 132 -13.00 19.21 -10.47
N GLY A 133 -13.92 20.18 -10.54
CA GLY A 133 -15.01 20.32 -9.57
C GLY A 133 -14.60 20.85 -8.19
N CYS A 134 -13.33 21.24 -7.97
CA CYS A 134 -12.91 21.81 -6.69
C CYS A 134 -13.26 23.31 -6.61
N PRO A 135 -14.08 23.74 -5.62
CA PRO A 135 -14.46 25.16 -5.50
C PRO A 135 -13.40 26.02 -4.83
N GLU A 136 -12.34 25.41 -4.28
CA GLU A 136 -11.35 26.09 -3.44
C GLU A 136 -10.45 27.03 -4.24
N LEU A 137 -10.16 28.18 -3.63
CA LEU A 137 -9.27 29.20 -4.18
C LEU A 137 -7.91 29.17 -3.48
N MET A 138 -6.85 29.11 -4.28
CA MET A 138 -5.47 29.17 -3.82
C MET A 138 -5.15 30.60 -3.38
N ARG A 139 -4.95 30.78 -2.07
CA ARG A 139 -4.51 32.04 -1.48
C ARG A 139 -2.99 32.11 -1.36
N GLU A 140 -2.37 30.96 -1.12
CA GLU A 140 -0.92 30.81 -0.97
C GLU A 140 -0.38 29.86 -2.04
N PRO A 141 0.92 29.96 -2.38
CA PRO A 141 1.57 28.97 -3.22
C PRO A 141 1.42 27.57 -2.62
N PRO A 142 1.02 26.57 -3.44
CA PRO A 142 0.98 25.19 -2.98
C PRO A 142 2.34 24.75 -2.44
N ARG A 143 2.31 24.04 -1.30
CA ARG A 143 3.50 23.69 -0.52
C ARG A 143 3.66 22.19 -0.35
N GLU A 144 4.89 21.78 -0.10
CA GLU A 144 5.17 20.40 0.31
C GLU A 144 4.70 20.16 1.74
N ILE A 145 4.18 18.96 1.99
CA ILE A 145 3.90 18.49 3.35
C ILE A 145 4.96 17.43 3.68
N PRO A 146 5.85 17.65 4.67
CA PRO A 146 7.02 16.79 4.91
C PRO A 146 6.70 15.30 5.03
N ALA A 147 5.62 14.95 5.73
CA ALA A 147 5.21 13.55 5.89
C ALA A 147 4.91 12.86 4.54
N PHE A 148 4.17 13.54 3.66
CA PHE A 148 3.86 13.00 2.33
C PHE A 148 5.06 13.01 1.40
N THR A 149 5.96 13.99 1.52
CA THR A 149 7.22 14.04 0.76
C THR A 149 8.18 12.89 1.16
N VAL A 150 8.27 12.57 2.45
CA VAL A 150 9.08 11.42 2.90
C VAL A 150 8.47 10.12 2.38
N LEU A 151 7.14 9.98 2.51
CA LEU A 151 6.42 8.80 2.02
C LEU A 151 6.57 8.61 0.50
N SER A 152 6.39 9.68 -0.28
CA SER A 152 6.54 9.62 -1.73
C SER A 152 7.94 9.25 -2.16
N LYS A 153 8.97 9.78 -1.49
CA LYS A 153 10.37 9.41 -1.73
C LYS A 153 10.63 7.94 -1.39
N ALA A 154 10.13 7.46 -0.26
CA ALA A 154 10.27 6.06 0.13
C ALA A 154 9.63 5.12 -0.92
N ILE A 155 8.40 5.41 -1.33
CA ILE A 155 7.69 4.65 -2.37
C ILE A 155 8.44 4.73 -3.70
N TRP A 156 8.95 5.90 -4.06
CA TRP A 156 9.75 6.07 -5.26
C TRP A 156 11.01 5.22 -5.23
N VAL A 157 11.75 5.18 -4.10
CA VAL A 157 12.94 4.33 -3.96
C VAL A 157 12.57 2.86 -4.14
N VAL A 158 11.56 2.37 -3.44
CA VAL A 158 11.15 0.95 -3.51
C VAL A 158 10.72 0.58 -4.93
N THR A 159 9.82 1.36 -5.53
CA THR A 159 9.33 1.10 -6.91
C THR A 159 10.39 1.34 -7.99
N ARG A 160 11.44 2.11 -7.71
CA ARG A 160 12.57 2.33 -8.61
C ARG A 160 13.60 1.22 -8.53
N MET A 161 13.72 0.49 -7.41
CA MET A 161 14.65 -0.63 -7.29
C MET A 161 14.16 -1.87 -8.05
N ASP A 162 12.85 -1.99 -8.30
CA ASP A 162 12.26 -3.06 -9.14
C ASP A 162 12.55 -2.89 -10.66
N ARG A 163 13.42 -1.96 -11.04
CA ARG A 163 13.64 -1.46 -12.42
C ARG A 163 14.36 -2.39 -13.40
N GLU A 164 14.72 -3.61 -13.04
CA GLU A 164 15.13 -4.58 -14.07
C GLU A 164 13.97 -5.00 -14.99
N ARG A 165 12.71 -4.71 -14.61
CA ARG A 165 11.54 -4.85 -15.50
C ARG A 165 11.07 -3.47 -15.96
N ASP A 166 11.39 -3.14 -17.20
CA ASP A 166 11.35 -1.81 -17.82
C ASP A 166 9.95 -1.17 -18.05
N VAL A 167 8.92 -1.60 -17.32
CA VAL A 167 7.51 -1.29 -17.65
C VAL A 167 7.03 0.08 -17.11
N ASN A 168 7.69 0.66 -16.11
CA ASN A 168 7.13 1.79 -15.35
C ASN A 168 7.78 3.18 -15.55
N ARG A 169 8.54 3.41 -16.63
CA ARG A 169 9.14 4.75 -16.88
C ARG A 169 8.10 5.86 -17.05
N GLY A 170 6.86 5.53 -17.41
CA GLY A 170 5.78 6.49 -17.63
C GLY A 170 4.94 6.87 -16.40
N GLU A 171 5.02 6.11 -15.31
CA GLU A 171 4.10 6.26 -14.16
C GLU A 171 4.43 7.43 -13.24
N TRP A 172 5.67 7.93 -13.27
CA TRP A 172 6.13 9.02 -12.41
C TRP A 172 6.25 10.33 -13.20
N CYS A 173 5.92 11.44 -12.53
CA CYS A 173 6.18 12.76 -13.07
C CYS A 173 7.68 12.96 -13.28
N PRO A 174 8.11 13.52 -14.42
CA PRO A 174 9.50 13.90 -14.59
C PRO A 174 9.88 14.92 -13.52
N GLU A 175 11.01 14.69 -12.85
CA GLU A 175 11.63 15.71 -12.01
C GLU A 175 12.10 16.82 -12.93
N THR A 176 11.28 17.85 -13.15
CA THR A 176 11.78 19.03 -13.83
C THR A 176 12.75 19.72 -12.89
N ALA A 177 14.02 19.76 -13.27
CA ALA A 177 15.07 20.55 -12.63
C ALA A 177 14.85 22.07 -12.76
N SER A 178 13.61 22.54 -12.92
CA SER A 178 13.38 23.96 -13.17
C SER A 178 13.51 24.74 -11.86
N ALA A 179 14.45 25.68 -11.85
CA ALA A 179 14.67 26.65 -10.77
C ALA A 179 13.52 27.66 -10.60
N PHE A 180 12.37 27.43 -11.25
CA PHE A 180 11.25 28.37 -11.26
C PHE A 180 10.57 28.40 -9.89
N SER A 181 10.65 29.54 -9.19
CA SER A 181 10.00 29.72 -7.90
C SER A 181 8.49 29.87 -8.06
N LEU A 182 7.71 28.97 -7.44
CA LEU A 182 6.25 29.08 -7.39
C LEU A 182 5.79 30.40 -6.76
N ALA A 183 6.54 30.91 -5.78
CA ALA A 183 6.24 32.18 -5.13
C ALA A 183 6.27 33.37 -6.11
N ALA A 184 7.05 33.29 -7.20
CA ALA A 184 7.07 34.35 -8.22
C ALA A 184 5.76 34.44 -9.02
N LEU A 185 4.98 33.35 -9.09
CA LEU A 185 3.70 33.31 -9.79
C LEU A 185 2.54 33.88 -8.98
N PHE A 186 2.70 33.99 -7.65
CA PHE A 186 1.70 34.55 -6.73
C PHE A 186 1.95 36.03 -6.38
N LYS A 187 3.00 36.65 -6.93
CA LYS A 187 3.20 38.09 -6.79
C LYS A 187 2.34 38.83 -7.83
N PRO A 188 1.59 39.87 -7.42
CA PRO A 188 0.78 40.68 -8.34
C PRO A 188 1.63 41.23 -9.49
#